data_AF-A0A0D2LPW5-F1
#
_entry.id   AF-A0A0D2LPW5-F1
#
_cell.length_a   1.000
_cell.length_b   1.000
_cell.length_c   1.000
_cell.angle_alpha   90.00
_cell.angle_beta   90.00
_cell.angle_gamma   90.00
#
_symmetry.space_group_name_H-M   'P 1'
#
loop_
_entity.id
_entity.type
_entity.pdbx_description
1 polymer ?
#
loop_
_entity_poly.entity_id
_entity_poly.type
_entity_poly.pdbx_seq_one_letter_code
_entity_poly.pdbx_strand_id
1 'polypeptide(L)' 'MVNPGTFKGLRLKFLNDQQALYASAVDGKHINDAVADIQRRYFKRFPVTLPHSDEPTEEFLASVDDNAPDPELA' A
#
# COMPACT_ATOMS: atom_id res chain seq x y z
N MET A 1 6.67 -24.45 11.10
CA MET A 1 5.47 -23.69 10.69
C MET A 1 5.97 -22.38 10.11
N VAL A 2 5.73 -22.11 8.83
CA VAL A 2 6.13 -20.84 8.20
C VAL A 2 5.35 -19.71 8.87
N ASN A 3 6.01 -18.59 9.15
CA ASN A 3 5.37 -17.42 9.76
C ASN A 3 4.21 -16.97 8.85
N PRO A 4 2.96 -16.93 9.32
CA PRO A 4 1.80 -16.58 8.49
C PRO A 4 1.82 -15.11 8.02
N GLY A 5 2.75 -14.29 8.53
CA GLY A 5 2.85 -12.88 8.19
C GLY A 5 1.82 -12.01 8.93
N THR A 6 2.12 -10.72 9.03
CA THR A 6 1.27 -9.74 9.74
C THR A 6 0.13 -9.23 8.87
N PHE A 7 0.33 -9.14 7.55
CA PHE A 7 -0.68 -8.63 6.61
C PHE A 7 -1.66 -9.72 6.21
N LYS A 8 -2.94 -9.38 6.19
CA LYS A 8 -4.05 -10.24 5.76
C LYS A 8 -5.01 -9.44 4.88
N GLY A 9 -6.03 -10.10 4.35
CA GLY A 9 -7.14 -9.47 3.61
C GLY A 9 -6.68 -8.50 2.52
N LEU A 10 -7.29 -7.33 2.48
CA LEU A 10 -7.08 -6.29 1.48
C LEU A 10 -5.68 -5.68 1.55
N ARG A 11 -5.07 -5.61 2.74
CA ARG A 11 -3.67 -5.16 2.89
C ARG A 11 -2.69 -6.10 2.21
N LEU A 12 -2.85 -7.41 2.45
CA LEU A 12 -2.01 -8.42 1.82
C LEU A 12 -2.23 -8.44 0.30
N LYS A 13 -3.49 -8.34 -0.14
CA LYS A 13 -3.80 -8.26 -1.57
C LYS A 13 -3.10 -7.08 -2.23
N PHE A 14 -3.21 -5.88 -1.66
CA PHE A 14 -2.54 -4.69 -2.17
C PHE A 14 -1.03 -4.89 -2.32
N LEU A 15 -0.36 -5.42 -1.28
CA LEU A 15 1.09 -5.64 -1.30
C LEU A 15 1.51 -6.68 -2.34
N ASN A 16 0.73 -7.74 -2.51
CA ASN A 16 0.99 -8.74 -3.56
C ASN A 16 0.85 -8.13 -4.96
N ASP A 17 -0.14 -7.26 -5.17
CA ASP A 17 -0.35 -6.56 -6.44
C ASP A 17 0.84 -5.63 -6.80
N GLN A 18 1.68 -5.24 -5.82
CA GLN A 18 2.86 -4.39 -6.06
C GLN A 18 4.13 -5.17 -6.42
N GLN A 19 4.13 -6.51 -6.37
CA GLN A 19 5.33 -7.32 -6.58
C GLN A 19 6.00 -7.04 -7.94
N ALA A 20 5.21 -6.91 -9.01
CA ALA A 20 5.73 -6.63 -10.35
C ALA A 20 6.40 -5.25 -10.45
N LEU A 21 5.78 -4.23 -9.83
CA LEU A 21 6.35 -2.88 -9.76
C LEU A 21 7.68 -2.88 -9.01
N TYR A 22 7.72 -3.55 -7.86
CA TYR A 22 8.94 -3.66 -7.05
C TYR A 22 10.05 -4.41 -7.82
N ALA A 23 9.72 -5.55 -8.44
CA ALA A 23 10.68 -6.33 -9.24
C ALA A 23 11.28 -5.50 -10.37
N SER A 24 10.44 -4.79 -11.14
CA SER A 24 10.92 -3.88 -12.18
C SER A 24 11.84 -2.79 -11.64
N ALA A 25 11.59 -2.30 -10.42
CA ALA A 25 12.43 -1.28 -9.79
C ALA A 25 13.77 -1.81 -9.30
N VAL A 26 13.84 -3.08 -8.91
CA VAL A 26 15.09 -3.77 -8.61
C VAL A 26 15.96 -3.84 -9.86
N ASP A 27 15.39 -4.29 -10.98
CA ASP A 27 16.08 -4.39 -12.25
C ASP A 27 16.54 -3.02 -12.77
N GLY A 28 15.68 -2.00 -12.60
CA GLY A 28 15.95 -0.61 -12.99
C GLY A 28 16.81 0.19 -12.01
N LYS A 29 17.23 -0.39 -10.87
CA LYS A 29 18.01 0.27 -9.80
C LYS A 29 17.37 1.55 -9.23
N HIS A 30 16.03 1.63 -9.23
CA HIS A 30 15.26 2.74 -8.69
C HIS A 30 14.27 2.27 -7.59
N ILE A 31 14.75 1.37 -6.73
CA ILE A 31 13.96 0.72 -5.67
C ILE A 31 13.34 1.73 -4.71
N ASN A 32 14.12 2.75 -4.31
CA ASN A 32 13.66 3.73 -3.31
C ASN A 32 12.44 4.51 -3.78
N ASP A 33 12.41 4.91 -5.05
CA ASP A 33 11.28 5.66 -5.63
C ASP A 33 10.03 4.78 -5.69
N ALA A 34 10.19 3.51 -6.11
CA ALA A 34 9.08 2.57 -6.14
C ALA A 34 8.54 2.26 -4.73
N VAL A 35 9.43 2.09 -3.75
CA VAL A 35 9.03 1.86 -2.35
C VAL A 35 8.31 3.08 -1.78
N ALA A 36 8.82 4.29 -2.02
CA ALA A 36 8.19 5.52 -1.57
C ALA A 36 6.77 5.67 -2.14
N ASP A 37 6.60 5.39 -3.43
CA ASP A 37 5.30 5.47 -4.08
C ASP A 37 4.34 4.35 -3.61
N ILE A 38 4.82 3.12 -3.43
CA ILE A 38 4.03 2.03 -2.81
C ILE A 38 3.58 2.42 -1.41
N GLN A 39 4.46 2.97 -0.57
CA GLN A 39 4.13 3.40 0.78
C GLN A 39 3.11 4.53 0.80
N ARG A 40 3.27 5.53 -0.08
CA ARG A 40 2.32 6.64 -0.23
C ARG A 40 0.92 6.11 -0.59
N ARG A 41 0.82 5.25 -1.61
CA ARG A 41 -0.45 4.61 -2.02
C ARG A 41 -1.02 3.71 -0.92
N TYR A 42 -0.16 2.99 -0.21
CA TYR A 42 -0.58 2.18 0.94
C TYR A 42 -1.24 3.03 2.02
N PHE A 43 -0.63 4.14 2.44
CA PHE A 43 -1.19 4.96 3.52
C PHE A 43 -2.43 5.76 3.11
N LYS A 44 -2.65 6.02 1.82
CA LYS A 44 -3.94 6.53 1.32
C LYS A 44 -5.07 5.52 1.48
N ARG A 45 -4.79 4.24 1.18
CA ARG A 45 -5.76 3.13 1.23
C ARG A 45 -5.94 2.54 2.62
N PHE A 46 -4.91 2.60 3.46
CA PHE A 46 -4.86 2.05 4.80
C PHE A 46 -4.26 3.10 5.75
N PRO A 47 -5.02 4.17 6.06
CA PRO A 47 -4.51 5.27 6.87
C PRO A 47 -4.06 4.79 8.24
N VAL A 48 -3.05 5.47 8.83
CA VAL A 48 -2.50 5.12 10.15
C VAL A 48 -3.52 5.22 11.28
N THR A 49 -4.61 5.96 11.06
CA THR A 49 -5.76 6.07 11.97
C THR A 49 -6.71 4.88 11.89
N LEU A 50 -6.59 4.02 10.87
CA LEU A 50 -7.35 2.78 10.75
C LEU A 50 -6.63 1.66 11.52
N PRO A 51 -7.25 1.08 12.57
CA PRO A 51 -6.65 0.00 13.33
C PRO A 51 -6.24 -1.18 12.44
N HIS A 52 -5.15 -1.87 12.80
CA HIS A 52 -4.67 -3.03 12.05
C HIS A 52 -5.60 -4.25 12.17
N SER A 53 -6.51 -4.25 13.15
CA SER A 53 -7.58 -5.24 13.29
C SER A 53 -8.73 -5.04 12.30
N ASP A 54 -8.84 -3.84 11.73
CA ASP A 54 -10.00 -3.42 10.96
C ASP A 54 -9.63 -3.36 9.48
N GLU A 55 -10.43 -4.04 8.66
CA GLU A 55 -10.30 -4.01 7.20
C GLU A 55 -11.15 -2.86 6.66
N PRO A 56 -10.59 -1.99 5.79
CA PRO A 56 -11.41 -1.03 5.07
C PRO A 56 -12.36 -1.79 4.13
N THR A 57 -13.51 -1.20 3.80
CA THR A 57 -14.41 -1.83 2.82
C THR A 57 -13.87 -1.66 1.41
N GLU A 58 -14.34 -2.51 0.49
CA GLU A 58 -13.98 -2.39 -0.93
C GLU A 58 -14.45 -1.05 -1.52
N GLU A 59 -15.60 -0.54 -1.08
CA GLU A 59 -16.14 0.75 -1.52
C GLU A 59 -15.24 1.91 -1.08
N PHE A 60 -14.74 1.88 0.16
CA PHE A 60 -13.77 2.87 0.62
C PHE A 60 -12.52 2.83 -0.27
N LEU A 61 -11.96 1.64 -0.50
CA LEU A 61 -10.75 1.48 -1.32
C LEU A 61 -10.96 1.92 -2.78
N ALA A 62 -12.14 1.71 -3.35
CA ALA A 62 -12.48 2.16 -4.70
C ALA A 62 -12.58 3.69 -4.81
N SER A 63 -12.90 4.38 -3.71
CA SER A 63 -12.95 5.85 -3.66
C SER A 63 -11.59 6.53 -3.52
N VAL A 64 -10.53 5.78 -3.19
CA VAL A 64 -9.19 6.33 -2.95
C VAL A 64 -8.51 6.62 -4.29
N ASP A 65 -8.16 7.90 -4.51
CA ASP A 65 -7.31 8.30 -5.62
C ASP A 65 -5.82 8.27 -5.23
N ASP A 66 -5.13 7.26 -5.73
CA ASP A 66 -3.70 7.07 -5.54
C ASP A 66 -2.86 8.20 -6.17
N ASN A 67 -3.37 8.92 -7.17
CA ASN A 67 -2.64 9.95 -7.90
C ASN A 67 -2.91 11.37 -7.39
N ALA A 68 -3.94 11.56 -6.57
CA ALA A 68 -4.22 12.85 -5.96
C ALA A 68 -3.01 13.32 -5.12
N PRO A 69 -2.76 14.64 -5.02
CA PRO A 69 -1.79 15.17 -4.06
C PRO A 69 -2.23 14.86 -2.63
N ASP A 70 -1.25 14.66 -1.73
CA ASP A 70 -1.52 14.56 -0.30
C ASP A 70 -1.79 15.97 0.27
N PRO A 71 -2.79 16.14 1.15
CA PRO A 71 -3.06 17.43 1.76
C PRO A 71 -1.90 17.86 2.67
N GLU A 72 -1.55 19.14 2.65
CA GLU A 72 -0.58 19.70 3.59
C GLU A 72 -1.15 19.61 5.02
N LEU A 73 -0.33 19.09 5.95
CA LEU A 73 -0.66 19.11 7.37
C LEU A 73 -0.48 20.54 7.89
N ALA A 74 -1.57 21.11 8.42
CA ALA A 74 -1.59 22.44 9.04
C ALA A 74 -0.87 22.47 10.40
#